data_AF-A0A7J3C9Y5-F1
#
_entry.id   AF-A0A7J3C9Y5-F1
#
_cell.length_a   1.000
_cell.length_b   1.000
_cell.length_c   1.000
_cell.angle_alpha   90.00
_cell.angle_beta   90.00
_cell.angle_gamma   90.00
#
_symmetry.space_group_name_H-M   'P 1'
#
loop_
_entity.id
_entity.type
_entity.pdbx_description
1 polymer ?
#
loop_
_entity_poly.entity_id
_entity_poly.type
_entity_poly.pdbx_seq_one_letter_code
_entity_poly.pdbx_strand_id
1 'polypeptide(L)'
;MPRLIIEDGDNRIVPRKFQFQWGKGYIIEEVFVKCILDTGRRKEMWEPTIQLLRYEDGSTTLRFCVYSGKKLRRMPPLMDRQILVELGKRIENTKLLRELLSNLNGVNNP
;
A
#
# COMPACT_ATOMS: atom_id res chain seq x y z
N MET A 1 -24.55 -12.90 -2.02
CA MET A 1 -23.50 -12.89 -0.98
C MET A 1 -22.50 -11.80 -1.32
N PRO A 2 -21.92 -11.09 -0.34
CA PRO A 2 -20.85 -10.14 -0.60
C PRO A 2 -19.68 -10.84 -1.29
N ARG A 3 -19.21 -10.29 -2.41
CA ARG A 3 -18.07 -10.82 -3.15
C ARG A 3 -16.98 -9.76 -3.19
N LEU A 4 -15.83 -10.08 -2.62
CA LEU A 4 -14.61 -9.32 -2.81
C LEU A 4 -13.93 -9.78 -4.10
N ILE A 5 -13.60 -8.83 -4.96
CA ILE A 5 -12.81 -9.03 -6.16
C ILE A 5 -11.56 -8.18 -5.99
N ILE A 6 -10.40 -8.80 -6.22
CA ILE A 6 -9.11 -8.11 -6.23
C ILE A 6 -8.62 -8.07 -7.67
N GLU A 7 -8.37 -6.88 -8.17
CA GLU A 7 -7.89 -6.62 -9.52
C GLU A 7 -6.46 -6.07 -9.47
N ASP A 8 -5.76 -6.23 -10.59
CA ASP A 8 -4.56 -5.45 -10.87
C ASP A 8 -4.93 -3.95 -10.91
N GLY A 9 -4.14 -3.17 -10.19
CA GLY A 9 -4.19 -1.72 -10.26
C GLY A 9 -3.24 -1.17 -11.32
N ASP A 10 -3.51 0.04 -11.79
CA ASP A 10 -2.62 0.76 -12.72
C ASP A 10 -1.25 1.04 -12.09
N ASN A 11 -0.16 0.84 -12.82
CA ASN A 11 1.16 1.20 -12.30
C ASN A 11 1.24 2.69 -11.94
N ARG A 12 1.38 2.98 -10.64
CA ARG A 12 1.64 4.34 -10.16
C ARG A 12 3.11 4.66 -10.35
N ILE A 13 3.40 5.78 -11.01
CA ILE A 13 4.77 6.20 -11.30
C ILE A 13 5.43 6.70 -10.01
N VAL A 14 6.58 6.12 -9.69
CA VAL A 14 7.51 6.55 -8.65
C VAL A 14 8.86 6.97 -9.28
N PRO A 15 9.60 7.94 -8.71
CA PRO A 15 9.33 8.62 -7.45
C PRO A 15 8.24 9.70 -7.53
N ARG A 16 7.45 9.86 -6.47
CA ARG A 16 6.40 10.89 -6.37
C ARG A 16 6.51 11.69 -5.08
N LYS A 17 6.43 13.02 -5.18
CA LYS A 17 6.57 13.92 -4.02
C LYS A 17 5.45 13.71 -2.99
N PHE A 18 5.79 13.82 -1.71
CA PHE A 18 4.85 13.98 -0.60
C PHE A 18 5.26 15.17 0.28
N GLN A 19 4.29 15.74 1.00
CA GLN A 19 4.52 16.79 1.98
C GLN A 19 3.55 16.63 3.15
N PHE A 20 4.11 16.58 4.35
CA PHE A 20 3.40 16.64 5.63
C PHE A 20 3.77 17.93 6.36
N GLN A 21 3.09 18.22 7.47
CA GLN A 21 3.41 19.37 8.32
C GLN A 21 4.79 19.23 9.00
N TRP A 22 5.29 18.00 9.17
CA TRP A 22 6.55 17.69 9.84
C TRP A 22 7.67 17.25 8.90
N GLY A 23 7.48 17.28 7.58
CA GLY A 23 8.52 16.87 6.65
C GLY A 23 8.01 16.62 5.23
N LYS A 24 8.95 16.52 4.29
CA LYS A 24 8.68 16.29 2.86
C LYS A 24 9.72 15.35 2.26
N GLY A 25 9.42 14.83 1.08
CA GLY A 25 10.30 13.90 0.38
C GLY A 25 9.61 13.19 -0.77
N TYR A 26 10.00 11.94 -1.01
CA TYR A 26 9.51 11.13 -2.12
C TYR A 26 8.98 9.77 -1.67
N ILE A 27 7.89 9.33 -2.29
CA ILE A 27 7.50 7.93 -2.33
C ILE A 27 8.41 7.28 -3.37
N ILE A 28 9.27 6.36 -2.95
CA ILE A 28 10.31 5.76 -3.80
C ILE A 28 9.97 4.34 -4.27
N GLU A 29 9.14 3.63 -3.52
CA GLU A 29 8.51 2.38 -3.93
C GLU A 29 7.06 2.37 -3.40
N GLU A 30 6.13 1.82 -4.18
CA GLU A 30 4.77 1.57 -3.72
C GLU A 30 4.19 0.30 -4.33
N VAL A 31 3.34 -0.37 -3.55
CA VAL A 31 2.50 -1.48 -4.01
C VAL A 31 1.08 -1.23 -3.56
N PHE A 32 0.12 -1.67 -4.37
CA PHE A 32 -1.28 -1.63 -4.01
C PHE A 32 -2.07 -2.71 -4.74
N VAL A 33 -3.27 -2.97 -4.24
CA VAL A 33 -4.25 -3.83 -4.90
C VAL A 33 -5.55 -3.05 -5.06
N LYS A 34 -6.31 -3.31 -6.11
CA LYS A 34 -7.62 -2.69 -6.29
C LYS A 34 -8.69 -3.64 -5.76
N CYS A 35 -9.37 -3.24 -4.70
CA CYS A 35 -10.43 -4.00 -4.06
C CYS A 35 -11.80 -3.50 -4.52
N ILE A 36 -12.65 -4.44 -4.91
CA ILE A 36 -14.04 -4.19 -5.26
C ILE A 36 -14.91 -5.11 -4.41
N LEU A 37 -15.74 -4.53 -3.55
CA LEU A 37 -16.73 -5.26 -2.78
C LEU A 37 -18.11 -5.01 -3.35
N ASP A 38 -18.69 -6.05 -3.95
CA ASP A 38 -20.09 -6.04 -4.36
C ASP A 38 -20.93 -6.73 -3.30
N THR A 39 -21.87 -6.00 -2.72
CA THR A 39 -22.81 -6.50 -1.69
C THR A 39 -24.20 -6.77 -2.26
N GLY A 40 -24.42 -6.56 -3.55
CA GLY A 40 -25.73 -6.58 -4.22
C GLY A 40 -26.57 -5.30 -4.03
N ARG A 41 -26.26 -4.48 -3.01
CA ARG A 41 -26.90 -3.18 -2.77
C ARG A 41 -25.99 -2.00 -3.09
N ARG A 42 -24.68 -2.20 -2.93
CA ARG A 42 -23.63 -1.21 -3.20
C ARG A 42 -22.38 -1.92 -3.70
N LYS A 43 -21.63 -1.18 -4.52
CA LYS A 43 -20.29 -1.53 -4.96
C LYS A 43 -19.32 -0.54 -4.35
N GLU A 44 -18.46 -1.01 -3.45
CA GLU A 44 -17.43 -0.21 -2.81
C GLU A 44 -16.09 -0.50 -3.47
N MET A 45 -15.28 0.53 -3.69
CA MET A 45 -13.97 0.40 -4.30
C MET A 45 -12.92 1.12 -3.46
N TRP A 46 -11.81 0.46 -3.22
CA TRP A 46 -10.69 1.05 -2.50
C TRP A 46 -9.37 0.37 -2.88
N GLU A 47 -8.27 1.06 -2.57
CA GLU A 47 -6.93 0.64 -2.97
C GLU A 47 -6.02 0.63 -1.73
N PRO A 48 -5.97 -0.47 -0.96
CA PRO A 48 -4.96 -0.66 0.07
C PRO A 48 -3.57 -0.53 -0.55
N THR A 49 -2.75 0.36 -0.01
CA THR A 49 -1.44 0.73 -0.55
C THR A 49 -0.40 0.69 0.57
N ILE A 50 0.77 0.13 0.27
CA ILE A 50 1.97 0.22 1.10
C ILE A 50 2.99 1.08 0.35
N GLN A 51 3.50 2.13 0.99
CA GLN A 51 4.43 3.08 0.39
C GLN A 51 5.70 3.18 1.22
N LEU A 52 6.85 3.19 0.54
CA LEU A 52 8.13 3.55 1.13
C LEU A 52 8.39 5.04 0.92
N LEU A 53 8.37 5.79 2.01
CA LEU A 53 8.69 7.21 2.03
C LEU A 53 10.18 7.39 2.31
N ARG A 54 10.85 8.25 1.55
CA ARG A 54 12.19 8.77 1.83
C ARG A 54 12.10 10.27 2.04
N TYR A 55 12.44 10.74 3.24
CA TYR A 55 12.51 12.15 3.58
C TYR A 55 13.79 12.79 3.03
N GLU A 56 13.82 14.12 2.95
CA GLU A 56 14.99 14.87 2.47
C GLU A 56 16.24 14.69 3.34
N ASP A 57 16.08 14.37 4.62
CA ASP A 57 17.17 14.04 5.55
C ASP A 57 17.74 12.62 5.34
N GLY A 58 17.21 11.87 4.36
CA GLY A 58 17.61 10.51 4.04
C GLY A 58 16.90 9.43 4.85
N SER A 59 16.15 9.79 5.90
CA SER A 59 15.38 8.82 6.69
C SER A 59 14.26 8.17 5.86
N THR A 60 13.85 6.97 6.25
CA THR A 60 12.79 6.22 5.55
C THR A 60 11.67 5.80 6.49
N THR A 61 10.46 5.67 5.94
CA THR A 61 9.27 5.26 6.70
C THR A 61 8.31 4.48 5.82
N LEU A 62 7.75 3.39 6.34
CA LEU A 62 6.65 2.67 5.71
C LEU A 62 5.31 3.33 6.05
N ARG A 63 4.49 3.57 5.02
CA ARG A 63 3.11 4.05 5.18
C ARG A 63 2.12 3.02 4.65
N PHE A 64 1.23 2.56 5.54
CA PHE A 64 0.04 1.79 5.20
C PHE A 64 -1.14 2.74 5.04
N CYS A 65 -1.81 2.72 3.90
CA CYS A 65 -2.92 3.62 3.63
C CYS A 65 -3.92 3.07 2.62
N VAL A 66 -5.02 3.79 2.41
CA VAL A 66 -6.07 3.40 1.47
C VAL A 66 -6.40 4.57 0.55
N TYR A 67 -6.49 4.30 -0.74
CA TYR A 67 -6.99 5.25 -1.72
C TYR A 67 -8.41 4.89 -2.19
N SER A 68 -9.12 5.89 -2.69
CA SER A 68 -10.34 5.74 -3.49
C SER A 68 -10.12 6.53 -4.78
N GLY A 69 -9.69 5.84 -5.83
CA GLY A 69 -9.09 6.48 -7.01
C GLY A 69 -7.88 7.32 -6.60
N LYS A 70 -7.85 8.61 -6.96
CA LYS A 70 -6.71 9.49 -6.64
C LYS A 70 -6.72 10.05 -5.21
N LYS A 71 -7.77 9.79 -4.41
CA LYS A 71 -7.95 10.39 -3.09
C LYS A 71 -7.50 9.46 -1.98
N LEU A 72 -6.58 9.92 -1.15
CA LEU A 72 -6.21 9.25 0.10
C LEU A 72 -7.40 9.29 1.07
N ARG A 73 -7.83 8.13 1.57
CA ARG A 73 -8.93 8.04 2.54
C ARG A 73 -8.40 8.31 3.95
N ARG A 74 -9.21 9.02 4.75
CA ARG A 74 -8.97 9.23 6.18
C ARG A 74 -9.58 8.09 7.00
N MET A 75 -9.11 6.87 6.74
CA MET A 75 -9.48 5.70 7.55
C MET A 75 -8.29 4.77 7.69
N PRO A 76 -8.22 3.99 8.77
CA PRO A 76 -7.25 2.92 8.88
C PRO A 76 -7.42 1.93 7.71
N PRO A 77 -6.31 1.42 7.14
CA PRO A 77 -6.41 0.34 6.18
C PRO A 77 -6.95 -0.93 6.86
N LEU A 78 -7.96 -1.53 6.23
CA LEU A 78 -8.47 -2.85 6.59
C LEU A 78 -8.11 -3.81 5.47
N MET A 79 -7.42 -4.90 5.81
CA MET A 79 -6.92 -5.89 4.86
C MET A 79 -7.23 -7.28 5.39
N ASP A 80 -7.99 -8.06 4.64
CA ASP A 80 -8.22 -9.47 4.95
C ASP A 80 -7.09 -10.35 4.39
N ARG A 81 -7.19 -11.67 4.62
CA ARG A 81 -6.18 -12.63 4.12
C ARG A 81 -6.00 -12.57 2.61
N GLN A 82 -7.07 -12.36 1.82
CA GLN A 82 -6.96 -12.33 0.36
C GLN A 82 -6.16 -11.12 -0.10
N ILE A 83 -6.46 -9.95 0.51
CA ILE A 83 -5.73 -8.70 0.26
C ILE A 83 -4.25 -8.85 0.64
N LEU A 84 -3.97 -9.44 1.81
CA LEU A 84 -2.60 -9.64 2.28
C LEU A 84 -1.78 -10.55 1.37
N VAL A 85 -2.36 -11.67 0.90
CA VAL A 85 -1.68 -12.58 -0.05
C VAL A 85 -1.34 -11.85 -1.35
N GLU A 86 -2.27 -11.06 -1.89
CA GLU A 86 -2.06 -10.38 -3.15
C GLU A 86 -1.08 -9.20 -3.05
N LEU A 87 -1.10 -8.46 -1.93
CA LEU A 87 -0.05 -7.49 -1.62
C LEU A 87 1.31 -8.17 -1.48
N GLY A 88 1.38 -9.34 -0.82
CA GLY A 88 2.59 -10.13 -0.66
C GLY A 88 3.29 -10.44 -1.98
N LYS A 89 2.55 -10.96 -2.97
CA LYS A 89 3.09 -11.22 -4.32
C LYS A 89 3.65 -9.96 -4.99
N ARG A 90 3.01 -8.81 -4.78
CA ARG A 90 3.48 -7.53 -5.36
C ARG A 90 4.76 -7.05 -4.68
N ILE A 91 4.85 -7.24 -3.36
CA ILE A 91 6.03 -6.90 -2.57
C ILE A 91 7.26 -7.68 -3.05
N GLU A 92 7.11 -8.91 -3.53
CA GLU A 92 8.23 -9.70 -4.03
C GLU A 92 9.02 -9.00 -5.16
N ASN A 93 8.35 -8.12 -5.91
CA ASN A 93 8.91 -7.34 -7.01
C ASN A 93 9.42 -5.94 -6.60
N THR A 94 9.37 -5.58 -5.31
CA THR A 94 9.83 -4.29 -4.79
C THR A 94 10.93 -4.48 -3.75
N LYS A 95 12.18 -4.27 -4.18
CA LYS A 95 13.38 -4.67 -3.41
C LYS A 95 13.40 -4.06 -2.01
N LEU A 96 13.22 -2.74 -1.90
CA LEU A 96 13.36 -2.04 -0.61
C LEU A 96 12.16 -2.30 0.31
N LEU A 97 10.95 -2.33 -0.24
CA LEU A 97 9.74 -2.70 0.50
C LEU A 97 9.84 -4.12 1.05
N ARG A 98 10.28 -5.09 0.23
CA ARG A 98 10.46 -6.48 0.66
C ARG A 98 11.44 -6.60 1.81
N GLU A 99 12.58 -5.91 1.71
CA GLU A 99 13.61 -5.88 2.75
C GLU A 99 13.03 -5.33 4.07
N LEU A 100 12.41 -4.15 4.05
CA LEU A 100 11.86 -3.52 5.25
C LEU A 100 10.69 -4.30 5.86
N LEU A 101 9.80 -4.86 5.03
CA LEU A 101 8.66 -5.64 5.53
C LEU A 101 9.10 -7.00 6.09
N SER A 102 10.23 -7.55 5.64
CA SER A 102 10.77 -8.79 6.22
C SER A 102 11.13 -8.63 7.71
N ASN A 103 11.49 -7.42 8.13
CA ASN A 103 11.79 -7.11 9.54
C ASN A 103 10.53 -7.19 10.43
N LEU A 104 9.32 -6.99 9.88
CA LEU A 104 8.07 -7.12 10.64
C LEU A 104 7.74 -8.58 10.98
N ASN A 105 8.23 -9.53 10.18
CA ASN A 105 7.93 -10.95 10.37
C ASN A 105 8.79 -11.60 11.46
N GLY A 106 9.78 -10.89 12.03
CA GLY A 106 10.66 -11.41 13.08
C GLY A 106 11.57 -12.58 12.65
N VAL A 107 11.54 -12.99 11.37
CA VAL A 107 12.35 -14.08 10.82
C VAL A 107 13.79 -13.62 10.50
N ASN A 108 14.02 -12.31 10.43
CA ASN A 108 15.34 -11.71 10.22
C ASN A 108 15.82 -10.99 11.49
N ASN A 109 16.18 -11.77 12.51
CA ASN A 109 17.21 -11.40 13.48
C ASN A 109 18.29 -12.49 13.38
N PRO A 110 19.52 -12.21 12.92
CA PRO A 110 20.65 -13.05 13.29
C PRO A 110 20.85 -13.06 14.81
#